data_AF-A0A4Y2R4I7-F1
#
_entry.id   AF-A0A4Y2R4I7-F1
#
_cell.length_a   1.000
_cell.length_b   1.000
_cell.length_c   1.000
_cell.angle_alpha   90.00
_cell.angle_beta   90.00
_cell.angle_gamma   90.00
#
_symmetry.space_group_name_H-M   'P 1'
#
loop_
_entity.id
_entity.type
_entity.pdbx_description
1 polymer ?
#
loop_
_entity_poly.entity_id
_entity_poly.type
_entity_poly.pdbx_seq_one_letter_code
_entity_poly.pdbx_strand_id
1 'polypeptide(L)'
;MWKPCIQNPFSELLTRAVDDLMELTESHGEDRPKISDVILLLTSGRLTRLDLFPFDLEAEKELIVRTLQTVGSNYLLNLDSYIKKPVIIYLVRKIISWNPHIEELHLDIHPGFDIIRKCQKLRILRLYSSKYVFGCNFLSIHLSVLSSLRNLEVLHNPHMDAEMIANVLEICPKLISIGLSDSLDSLEEIAKRRLKNSL
;
A
#
# COMPACT_ATOMS: atom_id res chain seq x y z
N MET A 1 16.04 -26.36 24.75
CA MET A 1 16.60 -26.23 23.38
C MET A 1 16.37 -24.80 22.93
N TRP A 2 17.40 -23.96 22.90
CA TRP A 2 17.31 -22.59 22.36
C TRP A 2 17.42 -22.71 20.84
N LYS A 3 16.33 -22.48 20.10
CA LYS A 3 16.43 -22.27 18.65
C LYS A 3 16.97 -20.85 18.47
N PRO A 4 18.10 -20.61 17.78
CA PRO A 4 18.44 -19.26 17.38
C PRO A 4 17.29 -18.79 16.48
N CYS A 5 16.56 -17.76 16.90
CA CYS A 5 15.76 -16.98 15.97
C CYS A 5 16.75 -16.47 14.93
N ILE A 6 16.71 -17.02 13.72
CA ILE A 6 17.52 -16.50 12.62
C ILE A 6 17.01 -15.07 12.42
N GLN A 7 17.80 -14.11 12.88
CA GLN A 7 17.52 -12.71 12.70
C GLN A 7 17.56 -12.43 11.20
N ASN A 8 16.58 -11.67 10.71
CA ASN A 8 16.50 -11.30 9.31
C ASN A 8 17.81 -10.61 8.89
N PRO A 9 18.59 -11.15 7.94
CA PRO A 9 19.91 -10.60 7.60
C PRO A 9 19.84 -9.17 7.05
N PHE A 10 18.68 -8.75 6.55
CA PHE A 10 18.46 -7.41 6.01
C PHE A 10 18.04 -6.39 7.10
N SER A 11 17.78 -6.82 8.35
CA SER A 11 17.36 -5.90 9.41
C SER A 11 18.45 -4.92 9.82
N GLU A 12 19.72 -5.26 9.62
CA GLU A 12 20.88 -4.42 9.96
C GLU A 12 21.43 -3.63 8.77
N LEU A 13 20.88 -3.84 7.57
CA LEU A 13 21.30 -3.07 6.41
C LEU A 13 20.75 -1.64 6.46
N LEU A 14 21.47 -0.74 5.78
CA LEU A 14 20.99 0.59 5.50
C LEU A 14 19.72 0.50 4.66
N THR A 15 18.73 1.33 4.99
CA THR A 15 17.45 1.43 4.24
C THR A 15 17.67 1.53 2.73
N ARG A 16 18.59 2.39 2.29
CA ARG A 16 18.94 2.53 0.88
C ARG A 16 19.37 1.21 0.24
N ALA A 17 20.18 0.40 0.90
CA ALA A 17 20.62 -0.88 0.35
C ALA A 17 19.46 -1.89 0.23
N VAL A 18 18.49 -1.84 1.16
CA VAL A 18 17.30 -2.71 1.08
C VAL A 18 16.37 -2.25 -0.04
N ASP A 19 16.18 -0.94 -0.21
CA ASP A 19 15.40 -0.39 -1.32
C ASP A 19 16.07 -0.68 -2.67
N ASP A 20 17.39 -0.50 -2.80
CA ASP A 20 18.15 -0.84 -4.01
C ASP A 20 18.00 -2.33 -4.37
N LEU A 21 17.98 -3.23 -3.38
CA LEU A 21 17.74 -4.67 -3.59
C LEU A 21 16.29 -4.97 -4.01
N MET A 22 15.31 -4.26 -3.46
CA MET A 22 13.91 -4.40 -3.89
C MET A 22 13.72 -3.91 -5.32
N GLU A 23 14.38 -2.82 -5.73
CA GLU A 23 14.29 -2.27 -7.08
C GLU A 23 14.75 -3.27 -8.16
N LEU A 24 15.69 -4.16 -7.83
CA LEU A 24 16.10 -5.25 -8.74
C LEU A 24 14.94 -6.18 -9.14
N THR A 25 13.86 -6.21 -8.35
CA THR A 25 12.67 -7.03 -8.65
C THR A 25 11.71 -6.35 -9.62
N GLU A 26 11.91 -5.07 -9.94
CA GLU A 26 11.08 -4.32 -10.88
C GLU A 26 11.36 -4.67 -12.35
N SER A 27 12.28 -5.62 -12.63
CA SER A 27 12.62 -6.01 -14.00
C SER A 27 11.41 -6.56 -14.76
N HIS A 28 11.03 -5.89 -15.84
CA HIS A 28 9.89 -6.23 -16.71
C HIS A 28 10.14 -7.41 -17.66
N GLY A 29 10.84 -8.46 -17.20
CA GLY A 29 11.02 -9.70 -17.95
C GLY A 29 9.72 -10.53 -18.04
N GLU A 30 9.73 -11.59 -18.85
CA GLU A 30 8.62 -12.56 -18.91
C GLU A 30 8.41 -13.30 -17.58
N ASP A 31 9.49 -13.47 -16.80
CA ASP A 31 9.47 -14.06 -15.47
C ASP A 31 9.18 -13.00 -14.40
N ARG A 32 7.95 -12.98 -13.89
CA ARG A 32 7.59 -12.13 -12.75
C ARG A 32 8.35 -12.54 -11.49
N PRO A 33 8.78 -11.57 -10.65
CA PRO A 33 9.40 -11.89 -9.37
C PRO A 33 8.40 -12.62 -8.46
N LYS A 34 8.93 -13.55 -7.66
CA LYS A 34 8.13 -14.26 -6.66
C LYS A 34 8.24 -13.59 -5.31
N ILE A 35 7.12 -13.49 -4.60
CA ILE A 35 7.10 -12.88 -3.27
C ILE A 35 7.96 -13.66 -2.27
N SER A 36 8.12 -14.98 -2.47
CA SER A 36 8.99 -15.84 -1.66
C SER A 36 10.45 -15.42 -1.72
N ASP A 37 10.88 -14.90 -2.88
CA ASP A 37 12.29 -14.58 -3.13
C ASP A 37 12.71 -13.30 -2.40
N VAL A 38 11.74 -12.43 -2.12
CA VAL A 38 11.95 -11.13 -1.46
C VAL A 38 11.36 -11.06 -0.04
N ILE A 39 10.82 -12.15 0.50
CA ILE A 39 10.10 -12.11 1.79
C ILE A 39 10.97 -11.59 2.94
N LEU A 40 12.28 -11.86 2.90
CA LEU A 40 13.23 -11.35 3.89
C LEU A 40 13.47 -9.84 3.72
N LEU A 41 13.48 -9.30 2.51
CA LEU A 41 13.54 -7.84 2.30
C LEU A 41 12.26 -7.17 2.80
N LEU A 42 11.10 -7.75 2.48
CA LEU A 42 9.78 -7.26 2.90
C LEU A 42 9.57 -7.28 4.42
N THR A 43 10.28 -8.17 5.13
CA THR A 43 10.21 -8.30 6.60
C THR A 43 11.39 -7.63 7.31
N SER A 44 12.25 -6.90 6.59
CA SER A 44 13.46 -6.27 7.15
C SER A 44 13.14 -5.12 8.12
N GLY A 45 11.98 -4.48 7.94
CA GLY A 45 11.59 -3.25 8.63
C GLY A 45 12.34 -2.01 8.16
N ARG A 46 13.06 -2.10 7.04
CA ARG A 46 13.93 -1.06 6.52
C ARG A 46 13.42 -0.37 5.26
N LEU A 47 12.35 -0.87 4.63
CA LEU A 47 11.86 -0.33 3.36
C LEU A 47 11.32 1.10 3.50
N THR A 48 11.69 1.94 2.53
CA THR A 48 11.00 3.22 2.28
C THR A 48 10.09 3.16 1.07
N ARG A 49 10.38 2.27 0.11
CA ARG A 49 9.51 2.02 -1.05
C ARG A 49 8.96 0.61 -1.00
N LEU A 50 7.64 0.48 -1.09
CA LEU A 50 6.97 -0.80 -1.23
C LEU A 50 6.14 -0.78 -2.53
N ASP A 51 6.65 -1.48 -3.53
CA ASP A 51 5.94 -1.76 -4.77
C ASP A 51 5.61 -3.24 -4.88
N LEU A 52 4.31 -3.55 -4.82
CA LEU A 52 3.81 -4.92 -4.98
C LEU A 52 3.16 -5.15 -6.35
N PHE A 53 3.13 -4.14 -7.22
CA PHE A 53 2.56 -4.26 -8.57
C PHE A 53 3.24 -5.33 -9.45
N PRO A 54 4.57 -5.53 -9.40
CA PRO A 54 5.22 -6.57 -10.21
C PRO A 54 4.85 -8.01 -9.83
N PHE A 55 4.33 -8.24 -8.62
CA PHE A 55 4.10 -9.58 -8.07
C PHE A 55 2.69 -10.10 -8.38
N ASP A 56 2.58 -11.37 -8.80
CA ASP A 56 1.28 -12.03 -8.94
C ASP A 56 0.87 -12.72 -7.63
N LEU A 57 0.44 -11.91 -6.65
CA LEU A 57 0.12 -12.39 -5.31
C LEU A 57 -1.01 -13.43 -5.26
N GLU A 58 -1.91 -13.43 -6.26
CA GLU A 58 -2.96 -14.44 -6.37
C GLU A 58 -2.41 -15.78 -6.89
N ALA A 59 -1.54 -15.76 -7.90
CA ALA A 59 -0.87 -16.96 -8.37
C ALA A 59 0.01 -17.60 -7.29
N GLU A 60 0.58 -16.79 -6.40
CA GLU A 60 1.46 -17.25 -5.31
C GLU A 60 0.74 -17.53 -3.99
N LYS A 61 -0.60 -17.47 -3.94
CA LYS A 61 -1.36 -17.56 -2.70
C LYS A 61 -1.01 -18.77 -1.84
N GLU A 62 -0.88 -19.96 -2.43
CA GLU A 62 -0.55 -21.18 -1.67
C GLU A 62 0.84 -21.10 -1.04
N LEU A 63 1.82 -20.54 -1.77
CA LEU A 63 3.17 -20.31 -1.26
C LEU A 63 3.14 -19.27 -0.13
N ILE A 64 2.35 -18.21 -0.27
CA ILE A 64 2.16 -17.19 0.78
C ILE A 64 1.62 -17.84 2.07
N VAL A 65 0.59 -18.69 1.96
CA VAL A 65 0.01 -19.40 3.11
C VAL A 65 1.07 -20.25 3.81
N ARG A 66 1.83 -21.07 3.06
CA ARG A 66 2.89 -21.92 3.61
C ARG A 66 4.02 -21.11 4.26
N THR A 67 4.41 -20.01 3.62
CA THR A 67 5.46 -19.12 4.13
C THR A 67 5.04 -18.50 5.46
N LEU A 68 3.83 -17.96 5.54
CA LEU A 68 3.31 -17.37 6.78
C LEU A 68 3.14 -18.39 7.91
N GLN A 69 2.75 -19.64 7.60
CA GLN A 69 2.73 -20.74 8.58
C GLN A 69 4.15 -21.04 9.11
N THR A 70 5.16 -20.97 8.26
CA THR A 70 6.57 -21.25 8.61
C THR A 70 7.19 -20.15 9.46
N VAL A 71 6.80 -18.89 9.24
CA VAL A 71 7.24 -17.71 10.01
C VAL A 71 6.59 -17.64 11.42
N GLY A 72 5.83 -18.67 11.83
CA GLY A 72 5.30 -18.80 13.19
C GLY A 72 4.02 -18.01 13.44
N SER A 73 3.31 -17.60 12.38
CA SER A 73 2.00 -16.96 12.51
C SER A 73 0.91 -18.01 12.71
N ASN A 74 0.69 -18.44 13.96
CA ASN A 74 -0.40 -19.37 14.35
C ASN A 74 -1.82 -18.83 14.04
N TYR A 75 -1.94 -17.57 13.62
CA TYR A 75 -3.21 -16.92 13.30
C TYR A 75 -3.86 -17.39 11.99
N LEU A 76 -3.18 -18.21 11.18
CA LEU A 76 -3.71 -18.63 9.88
C LEU A 76 -4.63 -19.85 9.91
N LEU A 77 -4.75 -20.54 11.05
CA LEU A 77 -5.51 -21.80 11.14
C LEU A 77 -7.04 -21.64 10.96
N ASN A 78 -7.57 -20.40 10.95
CA ASN A 78 -9.01 -20.13 10.84
C ASN A 78 -9.43 -19.31 9.60
N LEU A 79 -8.53 -19.06 8.65
CA LEU A 79 -8.87 -18.28 7.44
C LEU A 79 -9.50 -19.12 6.31
N ASP A 80 -9.74 -20.41 6.57
CA ASP A 80 -10.15 -21.40 5.57
C ASP A 80 -11.65 -21.37 5.23
N SER A 81 -12.48 -20.62 5.96
CA SER A 81 -13.91 -20.52 5.62
C SER A 81 -14.21 -19.32 4.72
N TYR A 82 -14.39 -19.63 3.43
CA TYR A 82 -15.23 -18.93 2.44
C TYR A 82 -14.69 -17.76 1.60
N ILE A 83 -13.54 -17.17 1.87
CA ILE A 83 -13.01 -16.11 0.99
C ILE A 83 -11.53 -16.34 0.74
N LYS A 84 -11.13 -16.47 -0.53
CA LYS A 84 -9.75 -16.80 -0.94
C LYS A 84 -8.73 -15.66 -0.73
N LYS A 85 -9.16 -14.44 -0.44
CA LYS A 85 -8.38 -13.18 -0.46
C LYS A 85 -7.95 -12.53 0.88
N PRO A 86 -8.46 -12.90 2.08
CA PRO A 86 -8.04 -12.27 3.33
C PRO A 86 -6.59 -12.58 3.72
N VAL A 87 -5.99 -13.65 3.20
CA VAL A 87 -4.57 -13.97 3.44
C VAL A 87 -3.63 -12.97 2.75
N ILE A 88 -3.90 -12.58 1.50
CA ILE A 88 -3.05 -11.63 0.78
C ILE A 88 -3.17 -10.24 1.41
N ILE A 89 -4.40 -9.79 1.71
CA ILE A 89 -4.61 -8.53 2.45
C ILE A 89 -3.88 -8.58 3.80
N TYR A 90 -3.97 -9.70 4.53
CA TYR A 90 -3.26 -9.88 5.79
C TYR A 90 -1.73 -9.77 5.61
N LEU A 91 -1.17 -10.41 4.59
CA LEU A 91 0.26 -10.32 4.27
C LEU A 91 0.65 -8.85 3.99
N VAL A 92 -0.06 -8.16 3.10
CA VAL A 92 0.23 -6.76 2.76
C VAL A 92 0.16 -5.88 4.00
N ARG A 93 -0.87 -6.05 4.85
CA ARG A 93 -0.99 -5.32 6.12
C ARG A 93 0.20 -5.60 7.05
N LYS A 94 0.70 -6.84 7.08
CA LYS A 94 1.88 -7.22 7.88
C LYS A 94 3.15 -6.57 7.35
N ILE A 95 3.40 -6.63 6.04
CA ILE A 95 4.54 -5.99 5.39
C ILE A 95 4.57 -4.49 5.71
N ILE A 96 3.44 -3.80 5.53
CA ILE A 96 3.34 -2.37 5.87
C ILE A 96 3.61 -2.15 7.37
N SER A 97 3.08 -3.01 8.25
CA SER A 97 3.31 -2.87 9.70
C SER A 97 4.75 -3.11 10.12
N TRP A 98 5.50 -3.93 9.37
CA TRP A 98 6.92 -4.17 9.65
C TRP A 98 7.79 -3.02 9.20
N ASN A 99 7.38 -2.23 8.19
CA ASN A 99 8.15 -1.14 7.60
C ASN A 99 7.49 0.22 7.90
N PRO A 100 7.65 0.77 9.13
CA PRO A 100 6.99 2.02 9.53
C PRO A 100 7.54 3.28 8.84
N HIS A 101 8.62 3.16 8.09
CA HIS A 101 9.30 4.27 7.41
C HIS A 101 8.94 4.40 5.93
N ILE A 102 7.94 3.66 5.46
CA ILE A 102 7.45 3.75 4.08
C ILE A 102 7.12 5.21 3.72
N GLU A 103 7.72 5.65 2.63
CA GLU A 103 7.51 6.92 1.94
C GLU A 103 6.74 6.72 0.63
N GLU A 104 6.86 5.55 -0.01
CA GLU A 104 6.20 5.24 -1.27
C GLU A 104 5.48 3.89 -1.22
N LEU A 105 4.20 3.88 -1.57
CA LEU A 105 3.33 2.71 -1.50
C LEU A 105 2.60 2.51 -2.83
N HIS A 106 2.87 1.41 -3.50
CA HIS A 106 2.31 1.03 -4.79
C HIS A 106 1.63 -0.33 -4.66
N LEU A 107 0.30 -0.36 -4.72
CA LEU A 107 -0.50 -1.55 -4.42
C LEU A 107 -1.62 -1.77 -5.44
N ASP A 108 -1.76 -3.03 -5.86
CA ASP A 108 -2.93 -3.57 -6.59
C ASP A 108 -4.05 -4.06 -5.64
N ILE A 109 -3.79 -4.06 -4.32
CA ILE A 109 -4.71 -4.57 -3.31
C ILE A 109 -4.86 -3.53 -2.22
N HIS A 110 -6.10 -3.18 -1.88
CA HIS A 110 -6.39 -2.22 -0.83
C HIS A 110 -6.21 -2.85 0.56
N PRO A 111 -5.20 -2.47 1.35
CA PRO A 111 -4.90 -3.13 2.62
C PRO A 111 -5.77 -2.61 3.78
N GLY A 112 -6.57 -1.56 3.55
CA GLY A 112 -7.32 -0.83 4.56
C GLY A 112 -6.66 0.50 4.90
N PHE A 113 -7.44 1.57 5.05
CA PHE A 113 -6.89 2.89 5.32
C PHE A 113 -6.31 3.03 6.73
N ASP A 114 -6.74 2.19 7.67
CA ASP A 114 -6.23 2.15 9.04
C ASP A 114 -4.74 1.77 9.12
N ILE A 115 -4.26 0.91 8.21
CA ILE A 115 -2.83 0.58 8.12
C ILE A 115 -2.06 1.67 7.37
N ILE A 116 -2.63 2.22 6.29
CA ILE A 116 -2.02 3.32 5.52
C ILE A 116 -1.80 4.54 6.42
N ARG A 117 -2.77 4.84 7.31
CA ARG A 117 -2.67 5.89 8.32
C ARG A 117 -1.43 5.78 9.21
N LYS A 118 -0.83 4.60 9.37
CA LYS A 118 0.39 4.43 10.18
C LYS A 118 1.66 4.88 9.45
N CYS A 119 1.60 5.06 8.14
CA CYS A 119 2.74 5.49 7.30
C CYS A 119 2.85 7.02 7.30
N GLN A 120 3.29 7.61 8.41
CA GLN A 120 3.33 9.07 8.58
C GLN A 120 4.35 9.79 7.67
N LYS A 121 5.31 9.03 7.13
CA LYS A 121 6.28 9.53 6.14
C LYS A 121 5.81 9.35 4.69
N LEU A 122 4.61 8.83 4.47
CA LEU A 122 4.11 8.55 3.14
C LEU A 122 3.98 9.83 2.31
N ARG A 123 4.66 9.81 1.15
CA ARG A 123 4.71 10.86 0.13
C ARG A 123 3.99 10.41 -1.14
N ILE A 124 4.10 9.14 -1.50
CA ILE A 124 3.48 8.58 -2.71
C ILE A 124 2.56 7.44 -2.32
N LEU A 125 1.27 7.57 -2.66
CA LEU A 125 0.28 6.51 -2.53
C LEU A 125 -0.33 6.22 -3.90
N ARG A 126 -0.07 5.04 -4.44
CA ARG A 126 -0.66 4.58 -5.69
C ARG A 126 -1.43 3.29 -5.46
N LEU A 127 -2.74 3.39 -5.64
CA LEU A 127 -3.67 2.29 -5.60
C LEU A 127 -4.08 2.03 -7.05
N TYR A 128 -3.43 1.05 -7.66
CA TYR A 128 -3.74 0.62 -9.01
C TYR A 128 -4.99 -0.26 -8.91
N SER A 129 -6.00 0.02 -9.74
CA SER A 129 -7.34 -0.56 -9.63
C SER A 129 -7.26 -2.04 -9.29
N SER A 130 -7.79 -2.43 -8.13
CA SER A 130 -7.75 -3.83 -7.75
C SER A 130 -8.46 -4.61 -8.84
N LYS A 131 -7.76 -5.55 -9.51
CA LYS A 131 -8.39 -6.58 -10.35
C LYS A 131 -9.40 -7.44 -9.56
N TYR A 132 -9.59 -7.13 -8.28
CA TYR A 132 -10.19 -7.91 -7.23
C TYR A 132 -11.12 -7.07 -6.35
N VAL A 133 -11.86 -6.13 -6.95
CA VAL A 133 -12.96 -5.41 -6.30
C VAL A 133 -13.95 -6.46 -5.75
N PHE A 134 -14.01 -6.62 -4.43
CA PHE A 134 -15.21 -7.20 -3.82
C PHE A 134 -16.33 -6.18 -3.85
N GLY A 135 -17.56 -6.68 -3.94
CA GLY A 135 -18.82 -5.92 -3.89
C GLY A 135 -19.09 -5.20 -2.56
N CYS A 136 -18.11 -4.47 -2.05
CA CYS A 136 -18.33 -3.35 -1.16
C CYS A 136 -18.07 -2.12 -2.00
N ASN A 137 -19.07 -1.25 -2.10
CA ASN A 137 -18.99 0.13 -2.58
C ASN A 137 -17.54 0.62 -2.56
N PHE A 138 -17.00 1.00 -3.73
CA PHE A 138 -15.69 1.62 -3.91
C PHE A 138 -15.33 2.34 -2.61
N LEU A 139 -14.38 1.79 -1.84
CA LEU A 139 -14.07 2.31 -0.51
C LEU A 139 -13.61 3.74 -0.74
N SER A 140 -14.53 4.69 -0.59
CA SER A 140 -14.26 6.10 -0.73
C SER A 140 -13.15 6.36 0.25
N ILE A 141 -12.06 6.99 -0.24
CA ILE A 141 -10.93 7.22 0.65
C ILE A 141 -11.46 7.96 1.86
N HIS A 142 -11.26 7.41 3.05
CA HIS A 142 -11.67 8.12 4.25
C HIS A 142 -10.84 9.38 4.33
N LEU A 143 -11.46 10.54 4.12
CA LEU A 143 -10.80 11.86 4.15
C LEU A 143 -10.03 12.10 5.46
N SER A 144 -10.47 11.48 6.56
CA SER A 144 -9.79 11.48 7.85
C SER A 144 -8.43 10.76 7.86
N VAL A 145 -8.20 9.82 6.95
CA VAL A 145 -6.90 9.18 6.75
C VAL A 145 -5.99 10.10 5.97
N LEU A 146 -6.48 10.69 4.87
CA LEU A 146 -5.69 11.63 4.07
C LEU A 146 -5.26 12.86 4.87
N SER A 147 -6.11 13.36 5.76
CA SER A 147 -5.76 14.48 6.64
C SER A 147 -4.62 14.16 7.61
N SER A 148 -4.38 12.87 7.90
CA SER A 148 -3.24 12.43 8.71
C SER A 148 -1.95 12.25 7.89
N LEU A 149 -2.04 12.14 6.56
CA LEU A 149 -0.90 11.96 5.66
C LEU A 149 -0.37 13.32 5.20
N ARG A 150 0.20 14.09 6.14
CA ARG A 150 0.63 15.48 5.89
C ARG A 150 1.76 15.64 4.87
N ASN A 151 2.47 14.56 4.56
CA ASN A 151 3.56 14.54 3.60
C ASN A 151 3.15 14.03 2.22
N LEU A 152 1.87 13.72 2.01
CA LEU A 152 1.40 13.16 0.75
C LEU A 152 1.55 14.18 -0.39
N GLU A 153 2.35 13.79 -1.39
CA GLU A 153 2.69 14.55 -2.59
C GLU A 153 1.98 13.96 -3.82
N VAL A 154 1.83 12.65 -3.88
CA VAL A 154 1.20 11.94 -5.00
C VAL A 154 0.12 11.00 -4.47
N LEU A 155 -1.10 11.12 -4.98
CA LEU A 155 -2.20 10.20 -4.73
C LEU A 155 -2.74 9.69 -6.05
N HIS A 156 -2.63 8.40 -6.33
CA HIS A 156 -3.34 7.76 -7.43
C HIS A 156 -4.40 6.81 -6.87
N ASN A 157 -5.66 7.08 -7.20
CA ASN A 157 -6.77 6.17 -6.99
C ASN A 157 -7.73 6.29 -8.19
N PRO A 158 -7.96 5.23 -8.97
CA PRO A 158 -8.75 5.27 -10.19
C PRO A 158 -10.25 5.54 -9.97
N HIS A 159 -10.72 5.51 -8.73
CA HIS A 159 -12.14 5.65 -8.40
C HIS A 159 -12.40 6.88 -7.52
N MET A 160 -11.94 8.05 -7.96
CA MET A 160 -12.26 9.33 -7.32
C MET A 160 -13.13 10.17 -8.26
N ASP A 161 -14.29 10.62 -7.76
CA ASP A 161 -15.12 11.60 -8.45
C ASP A 161 -14.61 13.04 -8.20
N ALA A 162 -15.24 14.01 -8.87
CA ALA A 162 -14.83 15.40 -8.81
C ALA A 162 -14.92 15.99 -7.38
N GLU A 163 -15.96 15.61 -6.61
CA GLU A 163 -16.13 16.04 -5.22
C GLU A 163 -15.02 15.50 -4.33
N MET A 164 -14.68 14.23 -4.50
CA MET A 164 -13.64 13.56 -3.76
C MET A 164 -12.28 14.21 -4.05
N ILE A 165 -11.93 14.40 -5.32
CA ILE A 165 -10.70 15.08 -5.72
C ILE A 165 -10.65 16.49 -5.11
N ALA A 166 -11.75 17.24 -5.14
CA ALA A 166 -11.83 18.56 -4.52
C ALA A 166 -11.50 18.51 -3.02
N ASN A 167 -12.10 17.57 -2.28
CA ASN A 167 -11.83 17.38 -0.86
C ASN A 167 -10.37 16.98 -0.59
N VAL A 168 -9.78 16.11 -1.43
CA VAL A 168 -8.37 15.72 -1.33
C VAL A 168 -7.46 16.94 -1.50
N LEU A 169 -7.70 17.76 -2.53
CA LEU A 169 -6.91 18.95 -2.82
C LEU A 169 -6.95 19.98 -1.68
N GLU A 170 -8.07 20.08 -0.96
CA GLU A 170 -8.19 20.96 0.21
C GLU A 170 -7.51 20.39 1.47
N ILE A 171 -7.46 19.05 1.62
CA ILE A 171 -6.95 18.38 2.83
C ILE A 171 -5.44 18.11 2.78
N CYS A 172 -4.88 17.89 1.59
CA CYS A 172 -3.49 17.50 1.37
C CYS A 172 -2.68 18.68 0.79
N PRO A 173 -2.10 19.56 1.64
CA PRO A 173 -1.49 20.81 1.19
C PRO A 173 -0.20 20.64 0.37
N LYS A 174 0.43 19.46 0.42
CA LYS A 174 1.65 19.15 -0.35
C LYS A 174 1.35 18.36 -1.63
N LEU A 175 0.09 18.09 -1.92
CA LEU A 175 -0.27 17.27 -3.07
C LEU A 175 0.06 18.01 -4.38
N ILE A 176 0.86 17.36 -5.21
CA ILE A 176 1.28 17.86 -6.52
C ILE A 176 0.73 17.01 -7.67
N SER A 177 0.19 15.82 -7.39
CA SER A 177 -0.36 14.93 -8.41
C SER A 177 -1.49 14.06 -7.85
N ILE A 178 -2.59 13.96 -8.61
CA ILE A 178 -3.71 13.03 -8.38
C ILE A 178 -3.67 11.81 -9.34
N GLY A 179 -2.51 11.54 -9.94
CA GLY A 179 -2.34 10.47 -10.92
C GLY A 179 -3.02 10.79 -12.26
N LEU A 180 -3.79 9.83 -12.80
CA LEU A 180 -4.45 9.91 -14.11
C LEU A 180 -5.87 10.50 -14.05
N SER A 181 -6.26 11.12 -12.93
CA SER A 181 -7.58 11.72 -12.77
C SER A 181 -7.62 13.15 -13.32
N ASP A 182 -8.70 13.52 -13.99
CA ASP A 182 -8.98 14.90 -14.38
C ASP A 182 -9.45 15.71 -13.16
N SER A 183 -8.82 16.87 -12.92
CA SER A 183 -9.13 17.75 -11.79
C SER A 183 -9.90 19.01 -12.18
N LEU A 184 -10.24 19.23 -13.46
CA LEU A 184 -10.85 20.49 -13.90
C LEU A 184 -12.17 20.78 -13.18
N ASP A 185 -13.09 19.81 -13.16
CA ASP A 185 -14.37 19.95 -12.46
C ASP A 185 -14.20 20.15 -10.95
N SER A 186 -13.19 19.50 -10.36
CA SER A 186 -12.85 19.63 -8.94
C SER A 186 -12.36 21.02 -8.58
N LEU A 187 -11.55 21.65 -9.45
CA LEU A 187 -11.08 23.01 -9.24
C LEU A 187 -12.22 24.02 -9.33
N GLU A 188 -13.17 23.82 -10.26
CA GLU A 188 -14.38 24.64 -10.35
C GLU A 188 -15.23 24.52 -9.08
N GLU A 189 -15.39 23.30 -8.55
CA GLU A 189 -16.11 23.03 -7.31
C GLU A 189 -15.46 23.74 -6.10
N ILE A 190 -14.13 23.68 -5.97
CA ILE A 190 -13.39 24.42 -4.93
C ILE A 190 -13.63 25.93 -5.06
N ALA A 191 -13.58 26.47 -6.28
CA ALA A 191 -13.81 27.89 -6.51
C ALA A 191 -15.23 28.32 -6.09
N LYS A 192 -16.25 27.53 -6.43
CA LYS A 192 -17.65 27.76 -6.02
C LYS A 192 -17.80 27.76 -4.49
N ARG A 193 -17.18 26.81 -3.79
CA ARG A 193 -17.21 26.73 -2.31
C ARG A 193 -16.61 27.98 -1.67
N ARG A 194 -15.46 28.44 -2.17
CA ARG A 194 -14.78 29.64 -1.65
C ARG A 194 -15.60 30.91 -1.86
N LEU A 195 -16.26 31.05 -3.01
CA LEU A 195 -17.17 32.17 -3.27
C LEU A 195 -18.36 32.18 -2.30
N LYS A 196 -18.97 31.02 -2.06
CA LYS A 196 -20.09 30.88 -1.12
C LYS A 196 -19.71 31.21 0.33
N ASN A 197 -18.49 30.85 0.74
CA ASN A 197 -18.01 31.09 2.11
C ASN A 197 -17.47 32.51 2.35
N SER A 198 -17.39 33.34 1.30
CA SER A 198 -16.95 34.74 1.37
C SER A 198 -18.11 35.74 1.45
N LEU A 199 -19.35 35.26 1.43
CA LEU A 199 -20.62 35.99 1.55
C LEU A 199 -21.26 35.72 2.92
#